data_AF-A0A1J7D4X8-F1
#
_entry.id   AF-A0A1J7D4X8-F1
#
_cell.length_a   1.000
_cell.length_b   1.000
_cell.length_c   1.000
_cell.angle_alpha   90.00
_cell.angle_beta   90.00
_cell.angle_gamma   90.00
#
_symmetry.space_group_name_H-M   'P 1'
#
loop_
_entity.id
_entity.type
_entity.pdbx_description
1 polymer ?
#
loop_
_entity_poly.entity_id
_entity_poly.type
_entity_poly.pdbx_seq_one_letter_code
_entity_poly.pdbx_strand_id
1 'polypeptide(L)' 'MKINKPKVLIHKRQHHDSYAIAITHDSDDFHDGLLIVSAEPNGLDEDYDAWVIAAYYMAAELEKCRGGRGS' A
#
# COMPACT_ATOMS: atom_id res chain seq x y z
N MET A 1 -1.26 12.53 -11.54
CA MET A 1 0.12 12.16 -11.15
C MET A 1 0.44 10.81 -11.78
N LYS A 2 1.62 10.65 -12.40
CA LYS A 2 2.04 9.36 -13.00
C LYS A 2 3.08 8.71 -12.08
N ILE A 3 2.88 7.45 -11.71
CA ILE A 3 3.87 6.66 -10.96
C ILE A 3 4.71 5.89 -11.98
N ASN A 4 6.03 6.15 -12.02
CA ASN A 4 6.94 5.33 -12.82
C ASN A 4 7.44 4.21 -11.93
N LYS A 5 7.41 2.98 -12.46
CA LYS A 5 7.85 1.76 -11.77
C LYS A 5 7.29 1.67 -10.34
N PRO A 6 5.95 1.55 -10.21
CA PRO A 6 5.33 1.44 -8.91
C PRO A 6 5.94 0.27 -8.12
N LYS A 7 6.37 0.56 -6.89
CA LYS A 7 6.94 -0.43 -5.98
C LYS A 7 6.13 -0.45 -4.69
N VAL A 8 5.86 -1.65 -4.17
CA VAL A 8 5.08 -1.83 -2.95
C VAL A 8 6.04 -2.19 -1.82
N LEU A 9 6.01 -1.42 -0.75
CA LEU A 9 6.77 -1.68 0.47
C LEU A 9 5.83 -2.18 1.56
N ILE A 10 6.18 -3.27 2.23
CA ILE A 10 5.48 -3.79 3.41
C ILE A 10 6.48 -3.85 4.56
N HIS A 11 6.19 -3.15 5.65
CA HIS A 11 7.05 -3.07 6.82
C HIS A 11 6.29 -3.44 8.08
N LYS A 12 6.71 -4.52 8.75
CA LYS A 12 6.22 -4.88 10.09
C LYS A 12 6.80 -3.89 11.11
N ARG A 13 5.95 -3.22 11.88
CA ARG A 13 6.42 -2.29 12.91
C ARG A 13 7.03 -3.06 14.07
N GLN A 14 8.19 -2.61 14.54
CA GLN A 14 8.83 -3.26 15.69
C GLN A 14 7.94 -3.12 16.94
N HIS A 15 7.79 -4.22 17.68
CA HIS A 15 6.99 -4.31 18.91
C HIS A 15 5.47 -4.08 18.75
N HIS A 16 4.97 -4.06 17.52
CA HIS A 16 3.53 -4.02 17.25
C HIS A 16 3.17 -5.13 16.25
N ASP A 17 1.95 -5.64 16.36
CA ASP A 17 1.42 -6.57 15.35
C ASP A 17 0.90 -5.85 14.10
N SER A 18 1.22 -4.56 13.95
CA SER A 18 0.82 -3.76 12.80
C SER A 18 1.85 -3.70 11.68
N TYR A 19 1.35 -3.46 10.48
CA TYR A 19 2.15 -3.31 9.28
C TYR A 19 1.88 -1.96 8.63
N ALA A 20 2.95 -1.30 8.18
CA ALA A 20 2.89 -0.17 7.28
C ALA A 20 3.05 -0.67 5.85
N ILE A 21 2.15 -0.27 4.96
CA ILE A 21 2.21 -0.63 3.54
C ILE A 21 2.20 0.65 2.72
N ALA A 22 3.07 0.75 1.71
CA ALA A 22 3.12 1.92 0.84
C ALA A 22 3.31 1.58 -0.63
N ILE A 23 2.77 2.43 -1.50
CA ILE A 23 3.11 2.48 -2.94
C ILE A 23 4.08 3.64 -3.16
N THR A 24 5.26 3.36 -3.71
CA THR A 24 6.34 4.33 -3.96
C THR A 24 6.60 4.51 -5.45
N HIS A 25 7.40 5.52 -5.80
CA HIS A 25 7.89 5.78 -7.14
C HIS A 25 9.30 5.20 -7.31
N ASP A 26 9.41 3.87 -7.45
CA ASP A 26 10.68 3.14 -7.57
C ASP A 26 11.59 3.22 -6.31
N SER A 27 11.06 3.63 -5.16
CA SER A 27 11.84 3.82 -3.93
C SER A 27 11.82 2.62 -2.98
N ASP A 28 12.90 2.46 -2.23
CA ASP A 28 13.10 1.45 -1.17
C ASP A 28 12.70 1.95 0.23
N ASP A 29 12.27 3.19 0.35
CA ASP A 29 11.81 3.81 1.59
C ASP A 29 10.42 4.46 1.43
N PHE A 30 9.88 4.96 2.53
CA PHE A 30 8.52 5.51 2.58
C PHE A 30 8.43 7.00 2.21
N HIS A 31 9.54 7.68 1.89
CA HIS A 31 9.56 9.15 1.76
C HIS A 31 8.72 9.67 0.59
N ASP A 32 8.62 8.91 -0.49
CA ASP A 32 7.82 9.23 -1.68
C ASP A 32 6.50 8.43 -1.73
N GLY A 33 6.13 7.81 -0.61
CA GLY A 33 4.93 6.97 -0.50
C GLY A 33 3.67 7.76 -0.88
N LEU A 34 2.98 7.30 -1.92
CA LEU A 34 1.77 7.94 -2.44
C LEU A 34 0.53 7.61 -1.60
N LEU A 35 0.45 6.37 -1.11
CA LEU A 35 -0.59 5.87 -0.23
C LEU A 35 0.09 5.05 0.85
N ILE A 36 -0.19 5.36 2.12
CA ILE A 36 0.35 4.61 3.27
C ILE A 36 -0.83 4.12 4.10
N VAL A 37 -0.92 2.81 4.31
CA VAL A 37 -1.92 2.18 5.18
C VAL A 37 -1.23 1.57 6.39
N SER A 38 -1.80 1.78 7.57
CA SER A 38 -1.45 1.05 8.79
C SER A 38 -2.56 0.04 9.05
N ALA A 39 -2.24 -1.25 8.97
CA ALA A 39 -3.18 -2.33 9.25
C ALA A 39 -2.77 -3.01 10.56
N GLU A 40 -3.74 -3.14 11.47
CA GLU A 40 -3.63 -3.96 12.68
C GLU A 40 -4.47 -5.24 12.46
N PRO A 41 -3.90 -6.43 12.65
CA PRO A 41 -4.66 -7.67 12.76
C PRO A 41 -5.58 -7.52 13.98
N ASN A 42 -6.89 -7.64 13.79
CA ASN A 42 -7.86 -7.40 14.86
C ASN A 42 -7.98 -8.57 15.85
N GLY A 43 -7.10 -9.58 15.74
CA GLY A 43 -7.01 -10.72 16.67
C GLY A 43 -8.19 -11.68 16.59
N LEU A 44 -9.16 -11.40 15.72
CA LEU A 44 -10.16 -12.34 15.27
C LEU A 44 -9.55 -13.06 14.07
N ASP A 45 -9.90 -14.32 13.79
CA ASP A 45 -9.48 -15.05 12.58
C ASP A 45 -9.88 -14.36 11.25
N GLU A 46 -10.41 -13.13 11.33
CA GLU A 46 -10.69 -12.14 10.28
C GLU A 46 -9.44 -11.38 9.81
N ASP A 47 -8.23 -11.76 10.22
CA ASP A 47 -6.94 -11.16 9.77
C ASP A 47 -6.83 -11.00 8.25
N TYR A 48 -7.56 -11.80 7.47
CA TYR A 48 -7.69 -11.64 6.03
C TYR A 48 -8.25 -10.27 5.61
N ASP A 49 -9.17 -9.68 6.37
CA ASP A 49 -9.94 -8.53 5.93
C ASP A 49 -9.10 -7.26 5.87
N ALA A 50 -8.23 -7.00 6.85
CA ALA A 50 -7.39 -5.81 6.86
C ALA A 50 -6.39 -5.80 5.68
N TRP A 51 -5.80 -6.96 5.38
CA TRP A 51 -4.87 -7.12 4.26
C TRP A 51 -5.56 -7.06 2.90
N VAL A 52 -6.74 -7.69 2.78
CA VAL A 52 -7.54 -7.66 1.55
C VAL A 52 -8.02 -6.24 1.25
N ILE A 53 -8.46 -5.49 2.27
CA ILE A 53 -8.87 -4.10 2.12
C ILE A 53 -7.69 -3.22 1.70
N ALA A 54 -6.53 -3.37 2.34
CA ALA A 54 -5.33 -2.62 1.97
C ALA A 54 -4.91 -2.94 0.52
N ALA A 55 -4.89 -4.22 0.14
CA ALA A 55 -4.59 -4.67 -1.22
C ALA A 55 -5.58 -4.11 -2.25
N TYR A 56 -6.88 -4.11 -1.94
CA TYR A 56 -7.94 -3.58 -2.79
C TYR A 56 -7.75 -2.07 -3.06
N TYR A 57 -7.56 -1.26 -2.02
CA TYR A 57 -7.37 0.18 -2.19
C TYR A 57 -6.05 0.51 -2.90
N MET A 58 -4.98 -0.24 -2.64
CA MET A 58 -3.73 -0.10 -3.36
C MET A 58 -3.88 -0.41 -4.86
N ALA A 59 -4.56 -1.50 -5.21
CA ALA A 59 -4.82 -1.85 -6.60
C ALA A 59 -5.67 -0.77 -7.30
N ALA A 60 -6.69 -0.25 -6.63
CA ALA A 60 -7.53 0.81 -7.17
C ALA A 60 -6.74 2.09 -7.45
N GLU A 61 -5.80 2.49 -6.58
CA GLU A 61 -4.95 3.67 -6.82
C GLU A 61 -3.92 3.44 -7.93
N LEU A 62 -3.36 2.23 -8.04
CA LEU A 62 -2.50 1.88 -9.17
C LEU A 62 -3.25 1.97 -10.50
N GLU A 63 -4.50 1.52 -10.56
CA GLU A 63 -5.33 1.62 -11.78
C GLU A 63 -5.62 3.08 -12.16
N LYS A 64 -5.96 3.93 -11.18
CA LYS A 64 -6.10 5.38 -11.43
C LYS A 64 -4.82 6.01 -11.96
N CYS A 65 -3.66 5.57 -11.47
CA CYS A 65 -2.36 6.04 -11.95
C CYS A 65 -2.00 5.51 -13.35
N ARG A 66 -2.47 4.31 -13.72
CA ARG A 66 -2.29 3.71 -15.06
C ARG A 66 -3.19 4.35 -16.13
N GLY A 67 -4.37 4.84 -15.75
CA GLY A 67 -5.34 5.49 -16.64
C GLY A 67 -4.90 6.82 -17.28
N GLY A 68 -3.77 7.40 -16.85
CA GLY A 68 -3.23 8.65 -17.41
C GLY A 68 -2.55 8.54 -18.78
N ARG A 69 -2.97 7.63 -19.66
CA ARG A 69 -2.56 7.60 -21.07
C ARG A 69 -3.69 8.12 -21.96
N GLY A 70 -3.64 9.40 -22.32
CA GLY A 70 -4.39 9.97 -23.44
C GLY A 70 -5.39 11.06 -23.05
N SER A 71 -4.91 12.29 -22.94
CA SER A 71 -5.54 13.50 -23.48
C SER A 71 -4.46 14.55 -23.68
#